data_AF-A0A932Q0K8-F1
#
_entry.id   AF-A0A932Q0K8-F1
#
_cell.length_a   1.000
_cell.length_b   1.000
_cell.length_c   1.000
_cell.angle_alpha   90.00
_cell.angle_beta   90.00
_cell.angle_gamma   90.00
#
_symmetry.space_group_name_H-M   'P 1'
#
loop_
_entity.id
_entity.type
_entity.pdbx_description
1 polymer ?
#
loop_
_entity_poly.entity_id
_entity_poly.type
_entity_poly.pdbx_seq_one_letter_code
_entity_poly.pdbx_strand_id
1 'polypeptide(L)'
;MKSRATFLSALRRVRVTPRVLLLLIVLLAFALRVFRLGAQAIWWDESLTVYRATRDLGTIFANTIQIQNVLTTDLQPPLYFFFEYFFVRAFGLTEFAVRVLTAFAGTASVPLLYALGARVFNARVGRVAAFLAALSPFYVAYAQEARPYALVLFFVLLAVYALARAFDSGRGLTRINADKKRDLSFSILRFVHRGLQLEFSARETVAAPPRASLRVDHFSLSDYFARRGGQRLERTQFCFAGCDSPRPAQLVQRWH
;
A
#
# COMPACT_ATOMS: atom_id res chain seq x y z
N MET A 1 -42.21 20.85 -28.14
CA MET A 1 -41.29 19.78 -28.61
C MET A 1 -39.92 20.26 -29.11
N LYS A 2 -39.73 21.51 -29.60
CA LYS A 2 -38.42 22.01 -30.11
C LYS A 2 -37.28 22.10 -29.06
N SER A 3 -37.57 22.32 -27.79
CA SER A 3 -36.57 22.50 -26.72
C SER A 3 -35.71 21.25 -26.42
N ARG A 4 -36.29 20.03 -26.49
CA ARG A 4 -35.54 18.79 -26.21
C ARG A 4 -34.50 18.48 -27.30
N ALA A 5 -34.80 18.75 -28.55
CA ALA A 5 -33.89 18.52 -29.67
C ALA A 5 -32.68 19.46 -29.62
N THR A 6 -32.88 20.73 -29.23
CA THR A 6 -31.80 21.70 -29.06
C THR A 6 -30.89 21.33 -27.89
N PHE A 7 -31.47 20.89 -26.75
CA PHE A 7 -30.71 20.44 -25.59
C PHE A 7 -29.87 19.19 -25.87
N LEU A 8 -30.45 18.21 -26.57
CA LEU A 8 -29.72 17.01 -27.02
C LEU A 8 -28.62 17.34 -28.04
N SER A 9 -28.82 18.35 -28.88
CA SER A 9 -27.78 18.83 -29.82
C SER A 9 -26.66 19.63 -29.13
N ALA A 10 -26.95 20.31 -28.02
CA ALA A 10 -25.98 21.02 -27.20
C ALA A 10 -25.08 20.05 -26.41
N LEU A 11 -25.66 18.98 -25.86
CA LEU A 11 -24.89 17.88 -25.24
C LEU A 11 -24.00 17.13 -26.25
N ARG A 12 -24.37 17.11 -27.54
CA ARG A 12 -23.63 16.45 -28.62
C ARG A 12 -22.34 17.17 -29.04
N ARG A 13 -22.09 18.40 -28.55
CA ARG A 13 -20.96 19.25 -29.00
C ARG A 13 -19.84 19.48 -27.99
N VAL A 14 -19.82 18.80 -26.85
CA VAL A 14 -18.63 18.79 -26.01
C VAL A 14 -17.60 17.85 -26.64
N ARG A 15 -16.80 18.37 -27.59
CA ARG A 15 -15.62 17.64 -28.11
C ARG A 15 -14.58 17.58 -27.00
N VAL A 16 -14.67 16.56 -26.16
CA VAL A 16 -13.65 16.30 -25.13
C VAL A 16 -12.35 15.91 -25.85
N THR A 17 -11.33 16.75 -25.77
CA THR A 17 -10.02 16.40 -26.33
C THR A 17 -9.41 15.24 -25.53
N PRO A 18 -8.58 14.38 -26.14
CA PRO A 18 -7.94 13.27 -25.43
C PRO A 18 -7.16 13.70 -24.17
N ARG A 19 -6.58 14.91 -24.20
CA ARG A 19 -5.86 15.50 -23.07
C ARG A 19 -6.79 15.90 -21.93
N VAL A 20 -7.92 16.54 -22.26
CA VAL A 20 -8.95 16.89 -21.25
C VAL A 20 -9.52 15.62 -20.63
N LEU A 21 -9.79 14.58 -21.43
CA LEU A 21 -10.26 13.30 -20.90
C LEU A 21 -9.24 12.68 -19.92
N LEU A 22 -7.95 12.69 -20.26
CA LEU A 22 -6.91 12.18 -19.35
C LEU A 22 -6.85 13.02 -18.06
N LEU A 23 -6.91 14.34 -18.17
CA LEU A 23 -6.94 15.24 -17.01
C LEU A 23 -8.14 14.91 -16.10
N LEU A 24 -9.34 14.72 -16.67
CA LEU A 24 -10.53 14.33 -15.90
C LEU A 24 -10.36 12.98 -15.21
N ILE A 25 -9.72 11.99 -15.86
CA ILE A 25 -9.41 10.69 -15.24
C ILE A 25 -8.46 10.86 -14.05
N VAL A 26 -7.41 11.70 -14.18
CA VAL A 26 -6.45 11.96 -13.10
C VAL A 26 -7.11 12.72 -11.95
N LEU A 27 -7.94 13.71 -12.25
CA LEU A 27 -8.70 14.45 -11.23
C LEU A 27 -9.69 13.54 -10.50
N LEU A 28 -10.37 12.66 -11.23
CA LEU A 28 -11.24 11.64 -10.62
C LEU A 28 -10.45 10.70 -9.72
N ALA A 29 -9.29 10.21 -10.19
CA ALA A 29 -8.41 9.36 -9.40
C ALA A 29 -7.95 10.04 -8.10
N PHE A 30 -7.56 11.32 -8.18
CA PHE A 30 -7.16 12.14 -7.05
C PHE A 30 -8.33 12.32 -6.06
N ALA A 31 -9.50 12.72 -6.55
CA ALA A 31 -10.69 12.93 -5.74
C ALA A 31 -11.06 11.66 -4.97
N LEU A 32 -11.06 10.49 -5.62
CA LEU A 32 -11.36 9.22 -4.97
C LEU A 32 -10.32 8.84 -3.91
N ARG A 33 -9.04 9.14 -4.13
CA ARG A 33 -7.96 8.81 -3.18
C ARG A 33 -7.92 9.78 -1.99
N VAL A 34 -8.30 11.03 -2.15
CA VAL A 34 -8.33 12.01 -1.05
C VAL A 34 -9.67 12.00 -0.30
N PHE A 35 -10.73 11.48 -0.91
CA PHE A 35 -12.05 11.40 -0.29
C PHE A 35 -11.97 10.60 1.02
N ARG A 36 -12.27 11.29 2.14
CA ARG A 36 -12.27 10.73 3.51
C ARG A 36 -10.92 10.13 3.96
N LEU A 37 -9.80 10.61 3.43
CA LEU A 37 -8.46 10.07 3.72
C LEU A 37 -8.10 10.05 5.22
N GLY A 38 -8.51 11.07 5.97
CA GLY A 38 -8.30 11.16 7.43
C GLY A 38 -9.47 10.66 8.27
N ALA A 39 -10.52 10.08 7.68
CA ALA A 39 -11.73 9.72 8.43
C ALA A 39 -11.62 8.37 9.15
N GLN A 40 -10.72 7.51 8.71
CA GLN A 40 -10.47 6.20 9.32
C GLN A 40 -9.31 6.30 10.30
N ALA A 41 -9.45 5.70 11.48
CA ALA A 41 -8.36 5.58 12.44
C ALA A 41 -7.18 4.80 11.84
N ILE A 42 -5.98 5.05 12.36
CA ILE A 42 -4.77 4.26 12.05
C ILE A 42 -4.98 2.85 12.59
N TRP A 43 -4.90 1.85 11.71
CA TRP A 43 -4.96 0.44 12.11
C TRP A 43 -3.57 -0.14 12.40
N TRP A 44 -3.54 -1.35 12.96
CA TRP A 44 -2.32 -2.00 13.48
C TRP A 44 -1.12 -1.89 12.53
N ASP A 45 -1.36 -2.16 11.25
CA ASP A 45 -0.32 -2.19 10.22
C ASP A 45 0.25 -0.81 9.88
N GLU A 46 -0.55 0.26 9.95
CA GLU A 46 -0.09 1.64 9.75
C GLU A 46 0.59 2.22 10.99
N SER A 47 0.30 1.67 12.18
CA SER A 47 0.93 2.14 13.42
C SER A 47 2.45 1.98 13.39
N LEU A 48 2.96 0.94 12.72
CA LEU A 48 4.39 0.73 12.52
C LEU A 48 5.00 1.79 11.59
N THR A 49 4.28 2.19 10.54
CA THR A 49 4.68 3.30 9.67
C THR A 49 4.80 4.59 10.47
N VAL A 50 3.80 4.91 11.28
CA VAL A 50 3.79 6.09 12.16
C VAL A 50 4.96 6.04 13.14
N TYR A 51 5.17 4.90 13.79
CA TYR A 51 6.29 4.69 14.71
C TYR A 51 7.64 4.96 14.02
N ARG A 52 7.83 4.49 12.78
CA ARG A 52 9.09 4.68 12.04
C ARG A 52 9.28 6.11 11.55
N ALA A 53 8.21 6.74 11.04
CA ALA A 53 8.26 8.10 10.52
C ALA A 53 8.60 9.15 11.60
N THR A 54 8.38 8.82 12.88
CA THR A 54 8.72 9.68 14.02
C THR A 54 10.15 9.49 14.55
N ARG A 55 10.91 8.52 14.02
CA ARG A 55 12.32 8.30 14.39
C ARG A 55 13.26 9.25 13.67
N ASP A 56 14.49 9.32 14.16
CA ASP A 56 15.56 10.04 13.48
C ASP A 56 15.94 9.34 12.16
N LEU A 57 16.49 10.12 11.23
CA LEU A 57 16.89 9.61 9.92
C LEU A 57 17.94 8.48 10.02
N GLY A 58 18.82 8.53 11.03
CA GLY A 58 19.83 7.49 11.24
C GLY A 58 19.20 6.13 11.52
N THR A 59 18.23 6.08 12.44
CA THR A 59 17.44 4.88 12.74
C THR A 59 16.64 4.40 11.52
N ILE A 60 16.04 5.33 10.75
CA ILE A 60 15.30 4.98 9.53
C ILE A 60 16.22 4.29 8.52
N PHE A 61 17.40 4.85 8.23
CA PHE A 61 18.36 4.28 7.28
C PHE A 61 19.06 3.02 7.79
N ALA A 62 19.26 2.90 9.10
CA ALA A 62 19.71 1.65 9.72
C ALA A 62 18.67 0.52 9.60
N ASN A 63 17.44 0.85 9.21
CA ASN A 63 16.32 -0.07 9.02
C ASN A 63 16.01 -0.90 10.28
N THR A 64 16.22 -0.31 11.44
CA THR A 64 16.01 -0.95 12.74
C THR A 64 14.68 -0.54 13.36
N ILE A 65 14.07 -1.49 14.08
CA ILE A 65 12.83 -1.30 14.82
C ILE A 65 13.04 -1.86 16.21
N GLN A 66 12.56 -1.15 17.22
CA GLN A 66 12.54 -1.64 18.60
C GLN A 66 11.10 -1.94 19.03
N ILE A 67 10.81 -3.22 19.21
CA ILE A 67 9.53 -3.72 19.72
C ILE A 67 9.81 -4.43 21.03
N GLN A 68 9.19 -3.98 22.12
CA GLN A 68 9.33 -4.61 23.45
C GLN A 68 10.80 -4.80 23.90
N ASN A 69 11.66 -3.80 23.66
CA ASN A 69 13.10 -3.81 23.95
C ASN A 69 13.94 -4.83 23.16
N VAL A 70 13.37 -5.44 22.13
CA VAL A 70 14.12 -6.27 21.17
C VAL A 70 14.37 -5.43 19.91
N LEU A 71 15.65 -5.34 19.53
CA LEU A 71 16.06 -4.71 18.28
C LEU A 71 15.91 -5.72 17.14
N THR A 72 15.06 -5.41 16.17
CA THR A 72 14.87 -6.21 14.96
C THR A 72 15.05 -5.35 13.72
N THR A 73 15.32 -6.01 12.59
CA THR A 73 15.42 -5.36 11.27
C THR A 73 14.11 -5.58 10.53
N ASP A 74 13.58 -4.52 9.91
CA ASP A 74 12.39 -4.65 9.07
C ASP A 74 12.72 -5.22 7.69
N LEU A 75 11.75 -5.86 7.07
CA LEU A 75 11.80 -6.30 5.68
C LEU A 75 11.55 -5.13 4.70
N GLN A 76 10.89 -4.06 5.15
CA GLN A 76 10.54 -2.94 4.29
C GLN A 76 11.73 -1.98 4.07
N PRO A 77 12.07 -1.64 2.81
CA PRO A 77 13.14 -0.71 2.50
C PRO A 77 12.93 0.69 3.10
N PRO A 78 14.01 1.40 3.49
CA PRO A 78 13.92 2.65 4.25
C PRO A 78 13.37 3.85 3.44
N LEU A 79 13.36 3.76 2.11
CA LEU A 79 13.02 4.89 1.22
C LEU A 79 11.59 5.41 1.44
N TYR A 80 10.63 4.51 1.70
CA TYR A 80 9.25 4.92 1.98
C TYR A 80 9.17 5.78 3.24
N PHE A 81 9.77 5.30 4.33
CA PHE A 81 9.79 6.00 5.62
C PHE A 81 10.60 7.30 5.59
N PHE A 82 11.62 7.38 4.72
CA PHE A 82 12.35 8.61 4.47
C PHE A 82 11.43 9.71 3.94
N PHE A 83 10.58 9.42 2.94
CA PHE A 83 9.60 10.40 2.45
C PHE A 83 8.54 10.70 3.52
N GLU A 84 8.01 9.66 4.17
CA GLU A 84 6.99 9.78 5.22
C GLU A 84 7.46 10.71 6.36
N TYR A 85 8.72 10.63 6.76
CA TYR A 85 9.34 11.51 7.77
C TYR A 85 9.17 13.00 7.45
N PHE A 86 9.36 13.41 6.18
CA PHE A 86 9.18 14.81 5.80
C PHE A 86 7.71 15.20 5.77
N PHE A 87 6.83 14.32 5.30
CA PHE A 87 5.40 14.60 5.23
C PHE A 87 4.78 14.75 6.62
N VAL A 88 5.10 13.86 7.55
CA VAL A 88 4.65 13.96 8.95
C VAL A 88 5.17 15.24 9.61
N ARG A 89 6.41 15.67 9.32
CA ARG A 89 6.93 16.94 9.86
C ARG A 89 6.32 18.18 9.22
N ALA A 90 5.92 18.12 7.95
CA ALA A 90 5.33 19.24 7.23
C ALA A 90 3.84 19.44 7.58
N PHE A 91 3.08 18.35 7.70
CA PHE A 91 1.62 18.38 7.91
C PHE A 91 1.20 18.02 9.34
N GLY A 92 2.15 17.64 10.21
CA GLY A 92 1.89 17.17 11.57
C GLY A 92 1.54 15.69 11.64
N LEU A 93 1.43 15.17 12.86
CA LEU A 93 1.07 13.77 13.08
C LEU A 93 -0.46 13.60 13.10
N THR A 94 -1.04 13.44 11.93
CA THR A 94 -2.49 13.21 11.72
C THR A 94 -2.73 12.07 10.73
N GLU A 95 -3.89 11.44 10.78
CA GLU A 95 -4.29 10.36 9.85
C GLU A 95 -4.19 10.80 8.39
N PHE A 96 -4.54 12.07 8.12
CA PHE A 96 -4.41 12.66 6.80
C PHE A 96 -2.94 12.78 6.38
N ALA A 97 -2.09 13.30 7.24
CA ALA A 97 -0.68 13.56 6.93
C ALA A 97 0.09 12.27 6.60
N VAL A 98 -0.20 11.18 7.30
CA VAL A 98 0.50 9.90 7.09
C VAL A 98 0.04 9.19 5.80
N ARG A 99 -1.16 9.51 5.30
CA ARG A 99 -1.73 8.89 4.08
C ARG A 99 -1.63 9.75 2.83
N VAL A 100 -1.30 11.05 2.97
CA VAL A 100 -1.26 11.96 1.81
C VAL A 100 -0.15 11.58 0.82
N LEU A 101 0.98 11.06 1.32
CA LEU A 101 2.08 10.59 0.47
C LEU A 101 1.62 9.43 -0.42
N THR A 102 0.99 8.42 0.16
CA THR A 102 0.53 7.22 -0.56
C THR A 102 -0.62 7.54 -1.49
N ALA A 103 -1.53 8.46 -1.10
CA ALA A 103 -2.61 8.95 -1.96
C ALA A 103 -2.07 9.71 -3.19
N PHE A 104 -1.04 10.54 -2.99
CA PHE A 104 -0.39 11.25 -4.09
C PHE A 104 0.36 10.29 -5.02
N ALA A 105 1.13 9.36 -4.48
CA ALA A 105 1.83 8.34 -5.27
C ALA A 105 0.86 7.45 -6.09
N GLY A 106 -0.25 7.05 -5.47
CA GLY A 106 -1.32 6.31 -6.14
C GLY A 106 -1.97 7.11 -7.25
N THR A 107 -2.16 8.42 -7.07
CA THR A 107 -2.67 9.33 -8.11
C THR A 107 -1.67 9.49 -9.26
N ALA A 108 -0.39 9.73 -8.93
CA ALA A 108 0.68 9.95 -9.89
C ALA A 108 0.99 8.72 -10.77
N SER A 109 0.61 7.54 -10.31
CA SER A 109 0.72 6.29 -11.06
C SER A 109 -0.32 6.15 -12.18
N VAL A 110 -1.48 6.80 -12.09
CA VAL A 110 -2.54 6.77 -13.12
C VAL A 110 -2.05 7.34 -14.47
N PRO A 111 -1.43 8.52 -14.55
CA PRO A 111 -0.88 9.01 -15.81
C PRO A 111 0.31 8.16 -16.31
N LEU A 112 1.07 7.51 -15.42
CA LEU A 112 2.11 6.56 -15.82
C LEU A 112 1.53 5.31 -16.48
N LEU A 113 0.42 4.77 -15.96
CA LEU A 113 -0.30 3.67 -16.60
C LEU A 113 -0.85 4.07 -17.97
N TYR A 114 -1.37 5.29 -18.11
CA TYR A 114 -1.73 5.82 -19.43
C TYR A 114 -0.51 5.85 -20.36
N ALA A 115 0.60 6.42 -19.91
CA ALA A 115 1.80 6.59 -20.73
C ALA A 115 2.39 5.24 -21.16
N LEU A 116 2.39 4.26 -20.26
CA LEU A 116 2.86 2.91 -20.55
C LEU A 116 1.92 2.18 -21.53
N GLY A 117 0.60 2.17 -21.25
CA GLY A 117 -0.37 1.53 -22.14
C GLY A 117 -0.43 2.18 -23.53
N ALA A 118 -0.27 3.50 -23.60
CA ALA A 118 -0.19 4.24 -24.86
C ALA A 118 1.07 3.89 -25.66
N ARG A 119 2.19 3.61 -24.98
CA ARG A 119 3.48 3.28 -25.59
C ARG A 119 3.56 1.82 -26.06
N VAL A 120 3.03 0.90 -25.27
CA VAL A 120 3.06 -0.55 -25.53
C VAL A 120 2.05 -0.94 -26.60
N PHE A 121 0.88 -0.31 -26.60
CA PHE A 121 -0.22 -0.61 -27.51
C PHE A 121 -0.63 0.62 -28.32
N ASN A 122 -1.50 1.47 -27.76
CA ASN A 122 -2.00 2.68 -28.39
C ASN A 122 -2.72 3.58 -27.38
N ALA A 123 -3.00 4.83 -27.76
CA ALA A 123 -3.62 5.82 -26.89
C ALA A 123 -5.05 5.47 -26.40
N ARG A 124 -5.79 4.57 -27.09
CA ARG A 124 -7.08 4.07 -26.56
C ARG A 124 -6.84 3.14 -25.39
N VAL A 125 -5.95 2.16 -25.54
CA VAL A 125 -5.59 1.20 -24.47
C VAL A 125 -5.03 1.93 -23.25
N GLY A 126 -4.15 2.92 -23.44
CA GLY A 126 -3.64 3.73 -22.33
C GLY A 126 -4.76 4.45 -21.54
N ARG A 127 -5.77 5.00 -22.22
CA ARG A 127 -6.89 5.66 -21.55
C ARG A 127 -7.77 4.68 -20.78
N VAL A 128 -8.05 3.52 -21.37
CA VAL A 128 -8.80 2.46 -20.69
C VAL A 128 -8.04 1.98 -19.45
N ALA A 129 -6.73 1.75 -19.56
CA ALA A 129 -5.90 1.35 -18.42
C ALA A 129 -5.92 2.39 -17.28
N ALA A 130 -5.76 3.68 -17.61
CA ALA A 130 -5.83 4.75 -16.62
C ALA A 130 -7.22 4.90 -15.99
N PHE A 131 -8.29 4.74 -16.77
CA PHE A 131 -9.66 4.80 -16.26
C PHE A 131 -9.97 3.63 -15.30
N LEU A 132 -9.58 2.40 -15.68
CA LEU A 132 -9.73 1.24 -14.81
C LEU A 132 -8.91 1.38 -13.52
N ALA A 133 -7.68 1.91 -13.60
CA ALA A 133 -6.86 2.18 -12.43
C ALA A 133 -7.43 3.30 -11.54
N ALA A 134 -8.05 4.33 -12.13
CA ALA A 134 -8.69 5.40 -11.39
C ALA A 134 -9.85 4.88 -10.52
N LEU A 135 -10.66 3.97 -11.07
CA LEU A 135 -11.87 3.43 -10.44
C LEU A 135 -11.66 2.13 -9.65
N SER A 136 -10.51 1.48 -9.77
CA SER A 136 -10.26 0.20 -9.10
C SER A 136 -10.33 0.35 -7.58
N PRO A 137 -11.28 -0.33 -6.90
CA PRO A 137 -11.48 -0.17 -5.46
C PRO A 137 -10.26 -0.66 -4.66
N PHE A 138 -9.62 -1.75 -5.10
CA PHE A 138 -8.38 -2.24 -4.51
C PHE A 138 -7.27 -1.20 -4.61
N TYR A 139 -7.17 -0.52 -5.75
CA TYR A 139 -6.11 0.45 -5.92
C TYR A 139 -6.36 1.71 -5.11
N VAL A 140 -7.62 2.15 -4.99
CA VAL A 140 -7.99 3.24 -4.09
C VAL A 140 -7.69 2.86 -2.65
N ALA A 141 -8.05 1.65 -2.20
CA ALA A 141 -7.77 1.20 -0.83
C ALA A 141 -6.27 1.22 -0.50
N TYR A 142 -5.41 0.65 -1.34
CA TYR A 142 -3.96 0.69 -1.11
C TYR A 142 -3.35 2.08 -1.22
N ALA A 143 -3.97 2.99 -1.98
CA ALA A 143 -3.54 4.39 -2.05
C ALA A 143 -4.03 5.22 -0.85
N GLN A 144 -5.04 4.74 -0.10
CA GLN A 144 -5.51 5.37 1.14
C GLN A 144 -4.85 4.79 2.39
N GLU A 145 -4.02 3.77 2.24
CA GLU A 145 -3.31 3.16 3.34
C GLU A 145 -1.91 3.78 3.48
N ALA A 146 -1.47 4.06 4.71
CA ALA A 146 -0.13 4.54 5.05
C ALA A 146 0.91 3.41 5.00
N ARG A 147 1.06 2.82 3.81
CA ARG A 147 1.94 1.68 3.52
C ARG A 147 2.70 1.90 2.21
N PRO A 148 3.84 1.24 2.01
CA PRO A 148 4.69 1.49 0.85
C PRO A 148 4.07 1.08 -0.50
N TYR A 149 2.97 0.31 -0.53
CA TYR A 149 2.43 -0.32 -1.74
C TYR A 149 2.20 0.66 -2.89
N ALA A 150 1.54 1.80 -2.64
CA ALA A 150 1.25 2.79 -3.68
C ALA A 150 2.52 3.47 -4.22
N LEU A 151 3.50 3.72 -3.35
CA LEU A 151 4.78 4.32 -3.72
C LEU A 151 5.66 3.33 -4.51
N VAL A 152 5.69 2.06 -4.09
CA VAL A 152 6.36 0.98 -4.82
C VAL A 152 5.78 0.86 -6.23
N LEU A 153 4.46 0.82 -6.35
CA LEU A 153 3.80 0.75 -7.66
C LEU A 153 4.17 1.95 -8.55
N PHE A 154 4.21 3.16 -7.99
CA PHE A 154 4.64 4.35 -8.71
C PHE A 154 6.06 4.20 -9.27
N PHE A 155 7.03 3.82 -8.44
CA PHE A 155 8.42 3.67 -8.87
C PHE A 155 8.61 2.51 -9.85
N VAL A 156 7.88 1.40 -9.67
CA VAL A 156 7.90 0.28 -10.62
C VAL A 156 7.37 0.73 -11.99
N LEU A 157 6.24 1.43 -12.03
CA LEU A 157 5.69 1.97 -13.28
C LEU A 157 6.66 2.96 -13.94
N LEU A 158 7.29 3.82 -13.15
CA LEU A 158 8.27 4.79 -13.63
C LEU A 158 9.51 4.07 -14.20
N ALA A 159 10.02 3.05 -13.52
CA ALA A 159 11.16 2.26 -13.96
C ALA A 159 10.85 1.50 -15.26
N VAL A 160 9.68 0.84 -15.34
CA VAL A 160 9.24 0.15 -16.56
C VAL A 160 9.04 1.14 -17.71
N TYR A 161 8.47 2.31 -17.45
CA TYR A 161 8.32 3.36 -18.45
C TYR A 161 9.67 3.90 -18.94
N ALA A 162 10.62 4.17 -18.03
CA ALA A 162 11.96 4.62 -18.35
C ALA A 162 12.74 3.57 -19.15
N LEU A 163 12.61 2.29 -18.80
CA LEU A 163 13.19 1.17 -19.54
C LEU A 163 12.60 1.09 -20.96
N ALA A 164 11.28 1.16 -21.09
CA ALA A 164 10.61 1.20 -22.40
C ALA A 164 11.05 2.42 -23.24
N ARG A 165 11.31 3.57 -22.60
CA ARG A 165 11.89 4.76 -23.25
C ARG A 165 13.32 4.54 -23.70
N ALA A 166 14.15 3.87 -22.90
CA ALA A 166 15.54 3.61 -23.21
C ALA A 166 15.66 2.72 -24.45
N PHE A 167 14.85 1.65 -24.54
CA PHE A 167 14.81 0.78 -25.71
C PHE A 167 14.39 1.48 -27.01
N ASP A 168 13.47 2.44 -26.94
CA ASP A 168 13.07 3.21 -28.12
C ASP A 168 14.10 4.30 -28.51
N SER A 169 14.94 4.76 -27.58
CA SER A 169 15.84 5.90 -27.81
C SER A 169 17.18 5.51 -28.45
N GLY A 170 17.46 4.22 -28.64
CA GLY A 170 18.53 3.74 -29.53
C GLY A 170 19.94 4.28 -29.26
N ARG A 171 20.27 4.69 -28.03
CA ARG A 171 21.64 5.05 -27.65
C ARG A 171 22.39 3.80 -27.22
N GLY A 172 22.86 3.01 -28.18
CA GLY A 172 23.96 2.05 -27.99
C GLY A 172 23.68 0.55 -28.08
N LEU A 173 22.44 0.07 -28.00
CA LEU A 173 22.13 -1.37 -28.13
C LEU A 173 21.06 -1.60 -29.18
N THR A 174 21.54 -1.94 -30.39
CA THR A 174 20.84 -2.49 -31.58
C THR A 174 19.44 -1.96 -31.91
N ARG A 175 19.26 -1.45 -33.14
CA ARG A 175 17.94 -1.16 -33.75
C ARG A 175 17.02 -2.36 -33.58
N ILE A 176 16.07 -2.26 -32.65
CA ILE A 176 15.03 -3.26 -32.45
C ILE A 176 13.96 -3.02 -33.54
N ASN A 177 13.89 -3.93 -34.52
CA ASN A 177 12.86 -3.92 -35.57
C ASN A 177 11.44 -3.94 -34.96
N ALA A 178 10.43 -3.50 -35.73
CA ALA A 178 9.03 -3.42 -35.28
C ALA A 178 8.49 -4.76 -34.70
N ASP A 179 8.97 -5.91 -35.18
CA ASP A 179 8.64 -7.22 -34.61
C ASP A 179 9.14 -7.39 -33.17
N LYS A 180 10.36 -6.91 -32.89
CA LYS A 180 10.97 -7.08 -31.58
C LYS A 180 10.44 -6.06 -30.54
N LYS A 181 9.76 -5.01 -31.00
CA LYS A 181 8.91 -4.14 -30.16
C LYS A 181 7.65 -4.86 -29.67
N ARG A 182 7.05 -5.72 -30.49
CA ARG A 182 5.96 -6.63 -30.04
C ARG A 182 6.50 -7.64 -29.03
N ASP A 183 7.69 -8.20 -29.27
CA ASP A 183 8.33 -9.09 -28.28
C ASP A 183 8.62 -8.38 -26.96
N LEU A 184 9.05 -7.12 -26.97
CA LEU A 184 9.26 -6.35 -25.74
C LEU A 184 7.93 -6.12 -25.00
N SER A 185 6.86 -5.77 -25.73
CA SER A 185 5.50 -5.68 -25.17
C SER A 185 5.06 -7.00 -24.54
N PHE A 186 5.28 -8.13 -25.22
CA PHE A 186 4.97 -9.47 -24.69
C PHE A 186 5.88 -9.89 -23.54
N SER A 187 7.13 -9.45 -23.51
CA SER A 187 8.09 -9.75 -22.44
C SER A 187 7.77 -8.96 -21.18
N ILE A 188 7.42 -7.68 -21.31
CA ILE A 188 6.90 -6.87 -20.20
C ILE A 188 5.57 -7.45 -19.70
N LEU A 189 4.66 -7.83 -20.60
CA LEU A 189 3.38 -8.46 -20.21
C LEU A 189 3.62 -9.79 -19.49
N ARG A 190 4.55 -10.62 -19.97
CA ARG A 190 4.94 -11.89 -19.32
C ARG A 190 5.65 -11.68 -18.00
N PHE A 191 6.48 -10.65 -17.87
CA PHE A 191 7.15 -10.29 -16.63
C PHE A 191 6.13 -9.82 -15.57
N VAL A 192 5.23 -8.92 -15.94
CA VAL A 192 4.13 -8.45 -15.08
C VAL A 192 3.22 -9.62 -14.70
N HIS A 193 2.85 -10.48 -15.65
CA HIS A 193 2.05 -11.67 -15.40
C HIS A 193 2.74 -12.68 -14.47
N ARG A 194 4.03 -12.98 -14.68
CA ARG A 194 4.81 -13.84 -13.76
C ARG A 194 4.95 -13.23 -12.38
N GLY A 195 5.20 -11.93 -12.28
CA GLY A 195 5.28 -11.21 -11.01
C GLY A 195 3.97 -11.32 -10.21
N LEU A 196 2.84 -11.07 -10.86
CA LEU A 196 1.50 -11.23 -10.26
C LEU A 196 1.22 -12.67 -9.81
N GLN A 197 1.63 -13.68 -10.59
CA GLN A 197 1.44 -15.10 -10.25
C GLN A 197 2.28 -15.53 -9.03
N LEU A 198 3.51 -15.03 -8.92
CA LEU A 198 4.38 -15.32 -7.77
C LEU A 198 3.83 -14.71 -6.47
N GLU A 199 3.20 -13.54 -6.56
CA GLU A 199 2.59 -12.86 -5.41
C GLU A 199 1.26 -13.51 -4.97
N PHE A 200 0.46 -14.01 -5.92
CA PHE A 200 -0.74 -14.82 -5.61
C PHE A 200 -0.38 -16.19 -5.01
N SER A 201 0.64 -16.86 -5.55
CA SER A 201 1.12 -18.15 -5.03
C SER A 201 1.77 -18.02 -3.64
N ALA A 202 2.44 -16.89 -3.36
CA ALA A 202 2.94 -16.56 -2.02
C ALA A 202 1.80 -16.30 -1.00
N ARG A 203 0.61 -15.86 -1.44
CA ARG A 203 -0.55 -15.70 -0.56
C ARG A 203 -1.25 -17.04 -0.25
N GLU A 204 -1.27 -17.99 -1.19
CA GLU A 204 -1.85 -19.32 -0.95
C GLU A 204 -1.04 -20.15 0.06
N THR A 205 0.28 -19.97 0.10
CA THR A 205 1.16 -20.66 1.06
C THR A 205 1.05 -20.13 2.49
N VAL A 206 0.64 -18.88 2.68
CA VAL A 206 0.44 -18.26 4.02
C VAL A 206 -1.01 -18.47 4.54
N ALA A 207 -1.96 -18.86 3.68
CA ALA A 207 -3.37 -19.05 4.04
C ALA A 207 -3.70 -20.42 4.68
N ALA A 208 -2.70 -21.25 5.03
CA ALA A 208 -2.90 -22.45 5.83
C ALA A 208 -2.57 -22.15 7.31
N PRO A 209 -3.53 -21.70 8.14
CA PRO A 209 -3.30 -21.63 9.57
C PRO A 209 -3.15 -23.06 10.13
N PRO A 210 -2.17 -23.36 10.98
CA PRO A 210 -2.29 -24.51 11.85
C PRO A 210 -3.56 -24.32 12.69
N ARG A 211 -4.40 -25.35 12.77
CA ARG A 211 -5.63 -25.36 13.57
C ARG A 211 -5.28 -25.11 15.04
N ALA A 212 -5.27 -23.84 15.45
CA ALA A 212 -5.24 -23.43 16.84
C ALA A 212 -6.33 -22.37 17.01
N SER A 213 -7.38 -22.74 17.74
CA SER A 213 -8.49 -21.88 18.09
C SER A 213 -8.02 -20.74 19.00
N LEU A 214 -7.74 -19.57 18.41
CA LEU A 214 -7.51 -18.34 19.16
C LEU A 214 -8.86 -17.68 19.44
N ARG A 215 -9.28 -17.72 20.71
CA ARG A 215 -10.38 -16.91 21.22
C ARG A 215 -9.83 -15.49 21.41
N VAL A 216 -10.35 -14.53 20.65
CA VAL A 216 -9.95 -13.12 20.70
C VAL A 216 -10.86 -12.41 21.70
N ASP A 217 -10.34 -12.12 22.89
CA ASP A 217 -11.01 -11.21 23.82
C ASP A 217 -10.73 -9.76 23.39
N HIS A 218 -11.78 -8.95 23.30
CA HIS A 218 -11.71 -7.56 22.85
C HIS A 218 -10.82 -6.70 23.78
N PHE A 219 -9.74 -6.15 23.24
CA PHE A 219 -8.84 -5.25 23.95
C PHE A 219 -9.31 -3.79 23.83
N SER A 220 -9.74 -3.20 24.95
CA SER A 220 -10.15 -1.80 25.07
C SER A 220 -9.01 -0.94 25.62
N LEU A 221 -8.81 0.25 25.04
CA LEU A 221 -7.78 1.23 25.44
C LEU A 221 -7.91 1.71 26.90
N SER A 222 -9.04 1.47 27.57
CA SER A 222 -9.22 1.72 29.01
C SER A 222 -8.25 0.91 29.87
N ASP A 223 -7.89 -0.31 29.45
CA ASP A 223 -7.10 -1.24 30.26
C ASP A 223 -5.59 -0.93 30.20
N TYR A 224 -5.15 -0.27 29.14
CA TYR A 224 -3.75 0.16 28.98
C TYR A 224 -3.41 1.33 29.93
N PHE A 225 -4.33 2.27 30.12
CA PHE A 225 -4.10 3.43 31.01
C PHE A 225 -4.33 3.11 32.48
N ALA A 226 -5.23 2.17 32.82
CA ALA A 226 -5.45 1.74 34.20
C ALA A 226 -4.21 1.07 34.83
N ARG A 227 -3.38 0.39 34.02
CA ARG A 227 -2.20 -0.36 34.50
C ARG A 227 -0.92 0.48 34.69
N ARG A 228 -0.93 1.78 34.35
CA ARG A 228 0.21 2.67 34.59
C ARG A 228 0.17 3.37 35.96
N GLY A 229 -0.92 3.24 36.70
CA GLY A 229 -1.08 3.81 38.03
C GLY A 229 -1.04 2.76 39.14
N GLY A 230 0.13 2.16 39.41
CA GLY A 230 0.33 1.40 40.64
C GLY A 230 1.01 0.04 40.51
N GLN A 231 2.28 0.02 40.95
CA GLN A 231 3.00 -1.08 41.60
C GLN A 231 3.39 -2.38 40.86
N ARG A 232 4.71 -2.60 40.98
CA ARG A 232 5.49 -3.82 41.30
C ARG A 232 5.42 -5.01 40.32
N LEU A 233 6.59 -5.23 39.70
CA LEU A 233 6.96 -6.36 38.86
C LEU A 233 6.77 -7.70 39.59
N GLU A 234 5.78 -8.49 39.17
CA GLU A 234 5.81 -9.95 39.32
C GLU A 234 5.93 -10.61 37.96
N ARG A 235 6.86 -11.57 37.88
CA ARG A 235 7.20 -12.36 36.69
C ARG A 235 5.97 -13.14 36.22
N THR A 236 5.46 -12.82 35.04
CA THR A 236 4.58 -13.73 34.31
C THR A 236 5.40 -14.83 33.65
N GLN A 237 5.41 -16.01 34.28
CA GLN A 237 5.72 -17.27 33.60
C GLN A 237 4.60 -17.55 32.59
N PHE A 238 4.95 -17.67 31.31
CA PHE A 238 4.04 -18.20 30.29
C PHE A 238 4.10 -19.73 30.33
N CYS A 239 3.05 -20.36 30.87
CA CYS A 239 2.82 -21.80 30.69
C CYS A 239 2.23 -22.03 29.29
N PHE A 240 2.96 -22.78 28.46
CA PHE A 240 2.41 -23.40 27.24
C PHE A 240 1.68 -24.69 27.62
N ALA A 241 0.49 -24.89 27.05
CA ALA A 241 -0.38 -26.02 27.36
C ALA A 241 0.30 -27.36 27.04
N GLY A 242 0.52 -28.16 28.10
CA GLY A 242 1.14 -29.48 28.04
C GLY A 242 1.56 -29.96 29.43
N CYS A 243 0.70 -29.82 30.44
CA CYS A 243 0.87 -30.51 31.71
C CYS A 243 -0.41 -31.30 32.02
N ASP A 244 -0.29 -32.61 31.92
CA ASP A 244 -1.21 -33.55 32.57
C ASP A 244 -1.40 -33.14 34.03
N SER A 245 -2.65 -32.94 34.41
CA SER A 245 -3.02 -32.88 35.82
C SER A 245 -2.76 -34.24 36.48
N PRO A 246 -2.32 -34.24 37.74
CA PRO A 246 -2.99 -35.08 38.72
C PRO A 246 -3.67 -34.21 39.78
N ARG A 247 -4.95 -34.53 40.00
CA ARG A 247 -5.80 -34.01 41.08
C ARG A 247 -5.30 -34.49 42.47
N PRO A 248 -5.84 -33.93 43.57
CA PRO A 248 -5.09 -33.49 44.73
C PRO A 248 -4.79 -34.61 45.71
N ALA A 249 -3.57 -34.61 46.26
CA ALA A 249 -3.23 -35.37 47.46
C ALA A 249 -3.09 -34.40 48.65
N GLN A 250 -3.77 -34.78 49.71
CA GLN A 250 -3.80 -34.19 51.04
C GLN A 250 -2.39 -33.84 51.55
N LEU A 251 -2.25 -32.71 52.23
CA LEU A 251 -1.44 -32.63 53.45
C LEU A 251 -1.87 -31.43 54.30
N VAL A 252 -2.45 -31.80 55.44
CA VAL A 252 -2.77 -31.01 56.61
C VAL A 252 -1.45 -30.68 57.35
N GLN A 253 -1.47 -29.61 58.17
CA GLN A 253 -0.45 -29.17 59.16
C GLN A 253 0.65 -28.27 58.59
N ARG A 254 1.06 -27.15 59.21
CA ARG A 254 1.01 -26.75 60.62
C ARG A 254 1.29 -25.24 60.73
N TRP A 255 0.81 -24.65 61.82
CA TRP A 255 0.96 -23.28 62.29
C TRP A 255 2.43 -22.83 62.47
N HIS A 256 2.74 -21.58 62.11
CA HIS A 256 3.05 -20.48 63.05
C HIS A 256 3.10 -19.14 62.30
#